data_AF-A0A0F8ZYQ7-F1
#
_entry.id   AF-A0A0F8ZYQ7-F1
#
_cell.length_a   1.000
_cell.length_b   1.000
_cell.length_c   1.000
_cell.angle_alpha   90.00
_cell.angle_beta   90.00
_cell.angle_gamma   90.00
#
_symmetry.space_group_name_H-M   'P 1'
#
loop_
_entity.id
_entity.type
_entity.pdbx_description
1 polymer ?
#
loop_
_entity_poly.entity_id
_entity_poly.type
_entity_poly.pdbx_seq_one_letter_code
_entity_poly.pdbx_strand_id
1 'polypeptide(L)'
;MSITSNLVLAGRRRAISLIEGVLYLVIALAVIVGGIVFFQQSQLSNAVTDTARAAVGISSQARALYQNQTGFGVNEDLTLAMIRAGAVPSNFIDRSGDAMAHPFGGGMAVTGNGRGFVIVYSDISQAACLRLASIDETGVGPMGTGIVGLTISQSDPVDPTSAPDINGTVTADTMSTSCADGAEMAVYYAQNPGAKYDAPPSPFNTDNPWEYPYPKVSLGTQ
;
A
#
# COMPACT_ATOMS: atom_id res chain seq x y z
N MET A 1 -27.09 -60.91 -44.06
CA MET A 1 -27.63 -59.82 -43.22
C MET A 1 -26.58 -59.47 -42.16
N SER A 2 -25.55 -58.69 -42.50
CA SER A 2 -24.40 -58.45 -41.59
C SER A 2 -23.66 -57.15 -41.96
N ILE A 3 -24.40 -56.07 -42.19
CA ILE A 3 -23.82 -54.76 -42.57
C ILE A 3 -24.14 -53.67 -41.53
N THR A 4 -25.11 -53.89 -40.64
CA THR A 4 -25.55 -52.89 -39.65
C THR A 4 -24.70 -52.82 -38.38
N SER A 5 -23.88 -53.83 -38.07
CA SER A 5 -23.11 -53.88 -36.81
C SER A 5 -21.83 -53.04 -36.80
N ASN A 6 -21.23 -52.77 -37.96
CA ASN A 6 -19.93 -52.09 -38.03
C ASN A 6 -20.02 -50.55 -37.96
N LEU A 7 -21.17 -49.97 -38.31
CA LEU A 7 -21.38 -48.51 -38.27
C LEU A 7 -21.54 -47.98 -36.84
N VAL A 8 -22.12 -48.78 -35.94
CA VAL A 8 -22.34 -48.40 -34.52
C VAL A 8 -21.00 -48.35 -33.74
N LEU A 9 -20.03 -49.21 -34.08
CA LEU A 9 -18.71 -49.21 -33.44
C LEU A 9 -17.80 -48.06 -33.90
N ALA A 10 -17.93 -47.61 -35.16
CA ALA A 10 -17.11 -46.53 -35.72
C ALA A 10 -17.47 -45.14 -35.15
N GLY A 11 -18.76 -44.86 -34.94
CA GLY A 11 -19.22 -43.61 -34.32
C GLY A 11 -18.81 -43.48 -32.85
N ARG A 12 -18.83 -44.59 -32.10
CA ARG A 12 -18.44 -44.64 -30.68
C ARG A 12 -16.94 -44.41 -30.45
N ARG A 13 -16.06 -44.85 -31.36
CA ARG A 13 -14.62 -44.55 -31.32
C ARG A 13 -14.31 -43.07 -31.58
N ARG A 14 -15.06 -42.41 -32.47
CA ARG A 14 -14.94 -40.96 -32.71
C ARG A 14 -15.42 -40.12 -31.53
N ALA A 15 -16.47 -40.55 -30.83
CA ALA A 15 -16.95 -39.88 -29.62
C ALA A 15 -15.97 -39.99 -28.43
N ILE A 16 -15.30 -41.14 -28.28
CA ILE A 16 -14.27 -41.34 -27.25
C ILE A 16 -13.02 -40.48 -27.51
N SER A 17 -12.62 -40.33 -28.79
CA SER A 17 -11.51 -39.44 -29.18
C SER A 17 -11.81 -37.95 -28.96
N LEU A 18 -13.06 -37.52 -29.12
CA LEU A 18 -13.48 -36.14 -28.82
C LEU A 18 -13.40 -35.83 -27.32
N ILE A 19 -13.79 -36.77 -26.45
CA ILE A 19 -13.72 -36.59 -24.99
C ILE A 19 -12.27 -36.49 -24.51
N GLU A 20 -11.39 -37.32 -25.06
CA GLU A 20 -9.95 -37.27 -24.76
C GLU A 20 -9.32 -35.94 -25.20
N GLY A 21 -9.68 -35.45 -26.40
CA GLY A 21 -9.26 -34.13 -26.88
C GLY A 21 -9.77 -32.98 -25.99
N VAL A 22 -11.03 -33.05 -25.54
CA VAL A 22 -11.60 -32.04 -24.62
C VAL A 22 -10.93 -32.10 -23.26
N LEU A 23 -10.58 -33.28 -22.74
CA LEU A 23 -9.85 -33.41 -21.47
C LEU A 23 -8.49 -32.71 -21.53
N TYR A 24 -7.73 -32.90 -22.62
CA TYR A 24 -6.46 -32.19 -22.81
C TYR A 24 -6.64 -30.68 -22.90
N LEU A 25 -7.69 -30.23 -23.60
CA LEU A 25 -8.02 -28.81 -23.69
C LEU A 25 -8.35 -28.22 -22.31
N VAL A 26 -9.16 -28.91 -21.51
CA VAL A 26 -9.53 -28.48 -20.15
C VAL A 26 -8.29 -28.42 -19.25
N ILE A 27 -7.42 -29.43 -19.29
CA ILE A 27 -6.17 -29.43 -18.51
C ILE A 27 -5.25 -28.28 -18.96
N ALA A 28 -5.12 -28.06 -20.27
CA ALA A 28 -4.32 -26.97 -20.81
C ALA A 28 -4.86 -25.59 -20.35
N LEU A 29 -6.17 -25.37 -20.41
CA LEU A 29 -6.80 -24.15 -19.90
C LEU A 29 -6.59 -23.98 -18.40
N ALA A 30 -6.73 -25.04 -17.61
CA ALA A 30 -6.52 -24.98 -16.16
C ALA A 30 -5.08 -24.57 -15.81
N VAL A 31 -4.08 -25.12 -16.51
CA VAL A 31 -2.67 -24.75 -16.30
C VAL A 31 -2.40 -23.30 -16.72
N ILE A 32 -2.94 -22.85 -17.86
CA ILE A 32 -2.76 -21.48 -18.33
C ILE A 32 -3.40 -20.49 -17.35
N VAL A 33 -4.65 -20.73 -16.95
CA VAL A 33 -5.36 -19.86 -15.99
C VAL A 33 -4.67 -19.87 -14.63
N GLY A 34 -4.29 -21.05 -14.13
CA GLY A 34 -3.53 -21.18 -12.88
C GLY A 34 -2.19 -20.44 -12.92
N GLY A 35 -1.48 -20.51 -14.04
CA GLY A 35 -0.23 -19.79 -14.27
C GLY A 35 -0.41 -18.27 -14.27
N ILE A 36 -1.45 -17.76 -14.92
CA ILE A 36 -1.76 -16.31 -14.97
C ILE A 36 -2.11 -15.79 -13.57
N VAL A 37 -2.98 -16.49 -12.83
CA VAL A 37 -3.37 -16.10 -11.46
C VAL A 37 -2.16 -16.11 -10.53
N PHE A 38 -1.33 -17.14 -10.59
CA PHE A 38 -0.10 -17.22 -9.80
C PHE A 38 0.86 -16.06 -10.11
N PHE A 39 1.04 -15.74 -11.39
CA PHE A 39 1.87 -14.62 -11.82
C PHE A 39 1.32 -13.29 -11.31
N GLN A 40 0.01 -13.04 -11.45
CA GLN A 40 -0.64 -11.82 -10.94
C GLN A 40 -0.48 -11.68 -9.42
N GLN A 41 -0.66 -12.75 -8.65
CA GLN A 41 -0.47 -12.72 -7.19
C GLN A 41 0.98 -12.45 -6.78
N SER A 42 1.93 -13.00 -7.53
CA SER A 42 3.36 -12.79 -7.31
C SER A 42 3.76 -11.34 -7.61
N GLN A 43 3.27 -10.77 -8.72
CA GLN A 43 3.49 -9.37 -9.07
C GLN A 43 2.94 -8.42 -7.99
N LEU A 44 1.71 -8.65 -7.53
CA LEU A 44 1.12 -7.86 -6.44
C LEU A 44 1.95 -7.95 -5.15
N SER A 45 2.38 -9.16 -4.77
CA SER A 45 3.16 -9.35 -3.53
C SER A 45 4.53 -8.69 -3.59
N ASN A 46 5.18 -8.73 -4.76
CA ASN A 46 6.43 -8.02 -5.01
C ASN A 46 6.21 -6.50 -4.93
N ALA A 47 5.19 -5.98 -5.61
CA ALA A 47 4.85 -4.55 -5.61
C ALA A 47 4.54 -4.03 -4.19
N VAL A 48 3.79 -4.79 -3.38
CA VAL A 48 3.54 -4.47 -1.97
C VAL A 48 4.82 -4.46 -1.15
N THR A 49 5.69 -5.47 -1.33
CA THR A 49 6.96 -5.57 -0.60
C THR A 49 7.94 -4.45 -1.01
N ASP A 50 7.96 -4.09 -2.29
CA ASP A 50 8.77 -3.00 -2.81
C ASP A 50 8.30 -1.66 -2.26
N THR A 51 6.98 -1.44 -2.24
CA THR A 51 6.37 -0.22 -1.67
C THR A 51 6.61 -0.12 -0.18
N ALA A 52 6.49 -1.23 0.56
CA ALA A 52 6.87 -1.32 1.98
C ALA A 52 8.31 -0.86 2.23
N ARG A 53 9.25 -1.44 1.50
CA ARG A 53 10.67 -1.08 1.62
C ARG A 53 10.95 0.36 1.20
N ALA A 54 10.31 0.84 0.14
CA ALA A 54 10.44 2.21 -0.31
C ALA A 54 9.90 3.19 0.74
N ALA A 55 8.72 2.96 1.32
CA ALA A 55 8.15 3.80 2.38
C ALA A 55 9.08 3.88 3.61
N VAL A 56 9.63 2.74 4.05
CA VAL A 56 10.61 2.67 5.14
C VAL A 56 11.86 3.50 4.78
N GLY A 57 12.38 3.33 3.57
CA GLY A 57 13.56 4.05 3.10
C GLY A 57 13.33 5.55 2.95
N ILE A 58 12.21 5.96 2.35
CA ILE A 58 11.83 7.36 2.12
C ILE A 58 11.58 8.06 3.46
N SER A 59 10.82 7.46 4.37
CA SER A 59 10.54 8.05 5.69
C SER A 59 11.81 8.18 6.56
N SER A 60 12.73 7.22 6.46
CA SER A 60 14.04 7.31 7.13
C SER A 60 14.91 8.42 6.53
N GLN A 61 14.99 8.49 5.20
CA GLN A 61 15.79 9.49 4.50
C GLN A 61 15.21 10.90 4.61
N ALA A 62 13.88 11.05 4.67
CA ALA A 62 13.24 12.32 5.00
C ALA A 62 13.76 12.83 6.35
N ARG A 63 13.72 12.00 7.40
CA ARG A 63 14.24 12.39 8.71
C ARG A 63 15.73 12.72 8.67
N ALA A 64 16.54 11.92 7.99
CA ALA A 64 17.98 12.17 7.86
C ALA A 64 18.29 13.49 7.15
N LEU A 65 17.56 13.80 6.06
CA LEU A 65 17.75 15.02 5.28
C LEU A 65 17.36 16.28 6.06
N TYR A 66 16.31 16.19 6.88
CA TYR A 66 15.77 17.31 7.67
C TYR A 66 16.21 17.28 9.14
N GLN A 67 17.14 16.40 9.54
CA GLN A 67 17.52 16.22 10.96
C GLN A 67 18.09 17.47 11.64
N ASN A 68 18.69 18.38 10.85
CA ASN A 68 19.28 19.62 11.34
C ASN A 68 18.30 20.80 11.25
N GLN A 69 17.07 20.56 10.80
CA GLN A 69 16.02 21.57 10.72
C GLN A 69 15.09 21.43 11.93
N THR A 70 14.45 22.53 12.31
CA THR A 70 13.45 22.53 13.40
C THR A 70 12.17 21.76 13.02
N GLY A 71 11.97 21.46 11.74
CA GLY A 71 10.84 20.72 11.20
C GLY A 71 10.97 20.53 9.69
N PHE A 72 9.88 20.14 9.06
CA PHE A 72 9.75 19.84 7.64
C PHE A 72 9.06 20.97 6.85
N GLY A 73 8.75 22.10 7.50
CA GLY A 73 7.94 23.17 6.92
C GLY A 73 6.44 22.95 7.07
N VAL A 74 5.61 23.91 6.67
CA VAL A 74 4.13 23.83 6.79
C VAL A 74 3.55 23.87 5.39
N ASN A 75 2.90 22.77 4.97
CA ASN A 75 2.37 22.61 3.62
C ASN A 75 3.45 22.75 2.53
N GLU A 76 4.65 22.27 2.83
CA GLU A 76 5.79 22.34 1.91
C GLU A 76 5.88 21.03 1.12
N ASP A 77 5.87 21.10 -0.21
CA ASP A 77 6.13 19.93 -1.05
C ASP A 77 7.63 19.58 -1.00
N LEU A 78 7.94 18.43 -0.40
CA LEU A 78 9.31 17.95 -0.23
C LEU A 78 9.71 16.97 -1.34
N THR A 79 8.77 16.57 -2.20
CA THR A 79 8.94 15.50 -3.19
C THR A 79 10.17 15.72 -4.06
N LEU A 80 10.25 16.88 -4.71
CA LEU A 80 11.34 17.19 -5.63
C LEU A 80 12.69 17.35 -4.91
N ALA A 81 12.69 17.92 -3.70
CA ALA A 81 13.88 18.07 -2.88
C ALA A 81 14.43 16.68 -2.47
N MET A 82 13.54 15.76 -2.09
CA MET A 82 13.90 14.39 -1.73
C MET A 82 14.40 13.59 -2.93
N ILE A 83 13.78 13.72 -4.11
CA ILE A 83 14.28 13.10 -5.34
C ILE A 83 15.70 13.57 -5.64
N ARG A 84 15.94 14.88 -5.65
CA ARG A 84 17.26 15.47 -5.94
C ARG A 84 18.32 15.13 -4.90
N ALA A 85 17.91 14.93 -3.64
CA ALA A 85 18.78 14.47 -2.57
C ALA A 85 19.12 12.97 -2.64
N GLY A 86 18.50 12.21 -3.57
CA GLY A 86 18.66 10.76 -3.66
C GLY A 86 17.92 9.99 -2.55
N ALA A 87 16.97 10.65 -1.87
CA ALA A 87 16.18 10.05 -0.79
C ALA A 87 15.12 9.05 -1.28
N VAL A 88 14.81 9.08 -2.58
CA VAL A 88 13.79 8.25 -3.22
C VAL A 88 14.46 7.19 -4.10
N PRO A 89 14.12 5.89 -3.96
CA PRO A 89 14.61 4.84 -4.84
C PRO A 89 14.27 5.13 -6.31
N SER A 90 15.18 4.84 -7.24
CA SER A 90 15.01 5.17 -8.66
C SER A 90 13.81 4.50 -9.32
N ASN A 91 13.39 3.32 -8.84
CA ASN A 91 12.20 2.62 -9.32
C ASN A 91 10.89 3.21 -8.80
N PHE A 92 10.96 4.21 -7.92
CA PHE A 92 9.83 5.00 -7.43
C PHE A 92 9.83 6.43 -7.98
N ILE A 93 10.76 6.76 -8.88
CA ILE A 93 10.78 8.03 -9.60
C ILE A 93 10.10 7.81 -10.95
N ASP A 94 9.25 8.76 -11.34
CA ASP A 94 8.54 8.72 -12.61
C ASP A 94 9.49 8.91 -13.81
N ARG A 95 8.94 8.83 -15.03
CA ARG A 95 9.77 9.00 -16.24
C ARG A 95 10.27 10.43 -16.44
N SER A 96 9.59 11.43 -15.88
CA SER A 96 10.03 12.83 -15.99
C SER A 96 11.21 13.12 -15.06
N GLY A 97 11.34 12.37 -13.96
CA GLY A 97 12.40 12.54 -12.98
C GLY A 97 12.06 13.54 -11.88
N ASP A 98 10.87 14.14 -11.92
CA ASP A 98 10.44 15.20 -11.01
C ASP A 98 9.25 14.78 -10.13
N ALA A 99 8.66 13.60 -10.36
CA ALA A 99 7.56 13.06 -9.55
C ALA A 99 7.88 11.65 -9.05
N MET A 100 7.18 11.22 -8.00
CA MET A 100 7.25 9.84 -7.51
C MET A 100 6.04 9.04 -7.98
N ALA A 101 6.26 7.76 -8.26
CA ALA A 101 5.22 6.82 -8.68
C ALA A 101 5.43 5.48 -7.99
N HIS A 102 4.33 4.79 -7.68
CA HIS A 102 4.38 3.47 -7.07
C HIS A 102 3.94 2.38 -8.06
N PRO A 103 4.31 1.11 -7.84
CA PRO A 103 4.08 0.02 -8.80
C PRO A 103 2.61 -0.31 -9.09
N PHE A 104 1.64 0.25 -8.33
CA PHE A 104 0.21 0.07 -8.58
C PHE A 104 -0.36 1.02 -9.64
N GLY A 105 0.45 1.91 -10.24
CA GLY A 105 0.04 2.77 -11.36
C GLY A 105 -0.29 4.22 -10.97
N GLY A 106 -0.29 4.54 -9.68
CA GLY A 106 -0.52 5.87 -9.14
C GLY A 106 0.73 6.61 -8.67
N GLY A 107 0.51 7.82 -8.18
CA GLY A 107 1.54 8.77 -7.77
C GLY A 107 1.89 8.68 -6.29
N MET A 108 3.02 9.28 -5.94
CA MET A 108 3.40 9.52 -4.56
C MET A 108 3.86 10.97 -4.36
N ALA A 109 3.57 11.53 -3.19
CA ALA A 109 4.06 12.85 -2.80
C ALA A 109 4.46 12.85 -1.33
N VAL A 110 5.49 13.62 -0.99
CA VAL A 110 5.87 13.88 0.41
C VAL A 110 5.63 15.35 0.73
N THR A 111 4.78 15.61 1.71
CA THR A 111 4.49 16.98 2.18
C THR A 111 4.96 17.16 3.61
N GLY A 112 5.71 18.22 3.86
CA GLY A 112 6.12 18.64 5.20
C GLY A 112 4.98 19.30 5.95
N ASN A 113 4.81 18.90 7.21
CA ASN A 113 3.78 19.44 8.10
C ASN A 113 4.33 19.62 9.52
N GLY A 114 4.85 20.82 9.80
CA GLY A 114 5.47 21.21 11.06
C GLY A 114 6.66 20.30 11.41
N ARG A 115 6.52 19.52 12.48
CA ARG A 115 7.51 18.53 12.98
C ARG A 115 7.19 17.11 12.51
N GLY A 116 6.59 16.97 11.35
CA GLY A 116 6.30 15.70 10.73
C GLY A 116 6.11 15.88 9.23
N PHE A 117 5.80 14.80 8.56
CA PHE A 117 5.57 14.81 7.12
C PHE A 117 4.55 13.72 6.77
N VAL A 118 3.88 13.91 5.64
CA VAL A 118 2.86 13.00 5.13
C VAL A 118 3.34 12.44 3.81
N ILE A 119 3.24 11.11 3.65
CA ILE A 119 3.43 10.46 2.36
C ILE A 119 2.05 10.08 1.83
N VAL A 120 1.67 10.68 0.71
CA VAL A 120 0.41 10.40 0.01
C VAL A 120 0.67 9.42 -1.12
N TYR A 121 -0.20 8.42 -1.25
CA TYR A 121 -0.22 7.41 -2.30
C TYR A 121 -1.57 7.53 -3.02
N SER A 122 -1.56 8.03 -4.26
CA SER A 122 -2.78 8.16 -5.07
C SER A 122 -3.03 6.90 -5.90
N ASP A 123 -4.28 6.62 -6.24
CA ASP A 123 -4.67 5.45 -7.05
C ASP A 123 -4.12 4.11 -6.53
N ILE A 124 -4.14 3.90 -5.20
CA ILE A 124 -3.71 2.63 -4.62
C ILE A 124 -4.77 1.54 -4.84
N SER A 125 -4.34 0.34 -5.23
CA SER A 125 -5.26 -0.81 -5.33
C SER A 125 -5.77 -1.22 -3.95
N GLN A 126 -6.99 -1.76 -3.88
CA GLN A 126 -7.61 -2.24 -2.65
C GLN A 126 -6.70 -3.24 -1.92
N ALA A 127 -6.12 -4.18 -2.65
CA ALA A 127 -5.27 -5.22 -2.08
C ALA A 127 -3.94 -4.68 -1.53
N ALA A 128 -3.40 -3.62 -2.13
CA ALA A 128 -2.21 -2.95 -1.59
C ALA A 128 -2.55 -2.15 -0.35
N CYS A 129 -3.64 -1.37 -0.37
CA CYS A 129 -4.12 -0.62 0.78
C CYS A 129 -4.29 -1.53 2.01
N LEU A 130 -5.01 -2.64 1.88
CA LEU A 130 -5.23 -3.59 2.99
C LEU A 130 -3.94 -4.19 3.56
N ARG A 131 -2.91 -4.36 2.74
CA ARG A 131 -1.63 -4.96 3.15
C ARG A 131 -0.63 -3.95 3.70
N LEU A 132 -0.82 -2.67 3.43
CA LEU A 132 0.12 -1.60 3.81
C LEU A 132 -0.41 -0.74 4.96
N ALA A 133 -1.72 -0.59 5.10
CA ALA A 133 -2.37 0.32 6.04
C ALA A 133 -2.31 -0.12 7.51
N SER A 134 -1.93 -1.37 7.82
CA SER A 134 -1.91 -1.86 9.20
C SER A 134 -0.83 -1.18 10.03
N ILE A 135 -1.17 -0.71 11.22
CA ILE A 135 -0.26 -0.02 12.13
C ILE A 135 -0.52 -0.52 13.56
N ASP A 136 0.52 -0.79 14.32
CA ASP A 136 0.41 -1.18 15.73
C ASP A 136 0.29 0.03 16.67
N GLU A 137 0.06 -0.23 17.95
CA GLU A 137 -0.02 0.77 19.02
C GLU A 137 1.26 1.62 19.20
N THR A 138 2.38 1.20 18.62
CA THR A 138 3.68 1.88 18.73
C THR A 138 4.02 2.74 17.52
N GLY A 139 3.15 2.83 16.50
CA GLY A 139 3.46 3.58 15.29
C GLY A 139 4.32 2.80 14.30
N VAL A 140 4.26 1.47 14.37
CA VAL A 140 5.01 0.58 13.48
C VAL A 140 4.05 -0.19 12.58
N GLY A 141 4.39 -0.28 11.30
CA GLY A 141 3.64 -1.03 10.30
C GLY A 141 4.51 -1.41 9.10
N PRO A 142 3.91 -1.98 8.04
CA PRO A 142 4.61 -2.29 6.80
C PRO A 142 5.29 -1.07 6.16
N MET A 143 4.77 0.13 6.43
CA MET A 143 5.27 1.41 5.93
C MET A 143 6.38 2.02 6.79
N GLY A 144 6.86 1.29 7.81
CA GLY A 144 7.96 1.71 8.68
C GLY A 144 7.53 2.09 10.08
N THR A 145 8.27 3.02 10.67
CA THR A 145 8.12 3.43 12.08
C THR A 145 7.87 4.93 12.22
N GLY A 146 7.40 5.34 13.39
CA GLY A 146 7.04 6.73 13.67
C GLY A 146 5.80 7.17 12.88
N ILE A 147 4.91 6.23 12.57
CA ILE A 147 3.61 6.52 11.96
C ILE A 147 2.69 7.01 13.07
N VAL A 148 2.04 8.15 12.85
CA VAL A 148 1.16 8.82 13.82
C VAL A 148 -0.30 8.88 13.38
N GLY A 149 -0.62 8.38 12.19
CA GLY A 149 -1.98 8.25 11.72
C GLY A 149 -2.07 7.90 10.24
N LEU A 150 -3.29 7.66 9.81
CA LEU A 150 -3.63 7.30 8.45
C LEU A 150 -4.92 8.00 8.03
N THR A 151 -4.99 8.44 6.77
CA THR A 151 -6.24 8.81 6.12
C THR A 151 -6.38 7.99 4.85
N ILE A 152 -7.58 7.47 4.59
CA ILE A 152 -7.91 6.79 3.34
C ILE A 152 -9.18 7.41 2.78
N SER A 153 -9.09 7.95 1.57
CA SER A 153 -10.20 8.56 0.85
C SER A 153 -10.49 7.82 -0.45
N GLN A 154 -11.76 7.74 -0.83
CA GLN A 154 -12.22 7.06 -2.06
C GLN A 154 -12.78 8.05 -3.11
N SER A 155 -13.00 9.31 -2.74
CA SER A 155 -13.70 10.29 -3.59
C SER A 155 -12.90 11.56 -3.84
N ASP A 156 -12.12 12.01 -2.85
CA ASP A 156 -11.46 13.30 -2.87
C ASP A 156 -9.97 13.15 -2.52
N PRO A 157 -9.08 13.95 -3.13
CA PRO A 157 -7.70 14.03 -2.69
C PRO A 157 -7.60 14.37 -1.20
N VAL A 158 -6.74 13.66 -0.50
CA VAL A 158 -6.45 13.89 0.91
C VAL A 158 -5.64 15.18 1.03
N ASP A 159 -6.09 16.07 1.92
CA ASP A 159 -5.31 17.25 2.30
C ASP A 159 -4.19 16.81 3.28
N PRO A 160 -2.90 16.84 2.89
CA PRO A 160 -1.81 16.43 3.78
C PRO A 160 -1.63 17.38 4.98
N THR A 161 -2.30 18.53 4.98
CA THR A 161 -2.28 19.47 6.10
C THR A 161 -3.34 19.16 7.15
N SER A 162 -4.38 18.39 6.80
CA SER A 162 -5.44 18.02 7.74
C SER A 162 -4.99 16.96 8.74
N ALA A 163 -5.75 16.81 9.82
CA ALA A 163 -5.57 15.72 10.77
C ALA A 163 -5.71 14.36 10.07
N PRO A 164 -5.06 13.30 10.56
CA PRO A 164 -5.39 11.95 10.14
C PRO A 164 -6.79 11.58 10.63
N ASP A 165 -7.56 10.90 9.78
CA ASP A 165 -8.90 10.39 10.13
C ASP A 165 -8.81 9.23 11.13
N ILE A 166 -7.75 8.43 11.01
CA ILE A 166 -7.49 7.28 11.85
C ILE A 166 -6.24 7.54 12.67
N ASN A 167 -6.42 7.64 13.98
CA ASN A 167 -5.36 7.82 14.94
C ASN A 167 -5.31 6.57 15.85
N GLY A 168 -4.17 5.86 15.87
CA GLY A 168 -3.94 4.69 16.71
C GLY A 168 -3.72 3.40 15.92
N THR A 169 -3.97 2.26 16.56
CA THR A 169 -3.82 0.94 15.94
C THR A 169 -4.79 0.77 14.78
N VAL A 170 -4.26 0.36 13.63
CA VAL A 170 -5.03 0.07 12.42
C VAL A 170 -4.97 -1.42 12.15
N THR A 171 -6.12 -2.08 12.22
CA THR A 171 -6.26 -3.52 11.96
C THR A 171 -6.89 -3.73 10.58
N ALA A 172 -6.81 -4.96 10.07
CA ALA A 172 -7.47 -5.30 8.80
C ALA A 172 -8.99 -5.08 8.84
N ASP A 173 -9.61 -5.20 10.02
CA ASP A 173 -11.05 -5.00 10.21
C ASP A 173 -11.44 -3.54 9.98
N THR A 174 -10.69 -2.60 10.56
CA THR A 174 -10.94 -1.17 10.39
C THR A 174 -10.71 -0.69 8.96
N MET A 175 -9.86 -1.37 8.18
CA MET A 175 -9.53 -1.00 6.81
C MET A 175 -10.44 -1.63 5.75
N SER A 176 -11.20 -2.66 6.13
CA SER A 176 -12.02 -3.44 5.19
C SER A 176 -13.07 -2.62 4.45
N THR A 177 -13.56 -1.53 5.05
CA THR A 177 -14.56 -0.61 4.46
C THR A 177 -13.94 0.62 3.80
N SER A 178 -12.70 0.97 4.16
CA SER A 178 -12.05 2.20 3.71
C SER A 178 -11.16 1.98 2.48
N CYS A 179 -10.54 0.80 2.36
CA CYS A 179 -9.74 0.44 1.21
C CYS A 179 -10.62 0.03 0.02
N ALA A 180 -10.50 0.77 -1.09
CA ALA A 180 -11.08 0.46 -2.39
C ALA A 180 -10.03 0.63 -3.49
N ASP A 181 -10.31 0.11 -4.69
CA ASP A 181 -9.45 0.33 -5.85
C ASP A 181 -9.48 1.81 -6.27
N GLY A 182 -8.30 2.39 -6.47
CA GLY A 182 -8.18 3.80 -6.80
C GLY A 182 -8.29 4.73 -5.59
N ALA A 183 -8.23 4.19 -4.37
CA ALA A 183 -8.23 5.02 -3.17
C ALA A 183 -6.97 5.90 -3.10
N GLU A 184 -7.06 6.98 -2.34
CA GLU A 184 -5.91 7.75 -1.93
C GLU A 184 -5.62 7.45 -0.45
N MET A 185 -4.36 7.13 -0.15
CA MET A 185 -3.92 6.78 1.20
C MET A 185 -2.81 7.74 1.63
N ALA A 186 -3.00 8.42 2.76
CA ALA A 186 -2.02 9.31 3.35
C ALA A 186 -1.51 8.74 4.67
N VAL A 187 -0.20 8.52 4.76
CA VAL A 187 0.48 8.02 5.96
C VAL A 187 1.22 9.18 6.63
N TYR A 188 0.87 9.44 7.88
CA TYR A 188 1.41 10.57 8.65
C TYR A 188 2.59 10.09 9.49
N TYR A 189 3.72 10.78 9.40
CA TYR A 189 4.94 10.44 10.11
C TYR A 189 5.39 11.58 11.04
N ALA A 190 5.83 11.21 12.24
CA ALA A 190 6.54 12.12 13.13
C ALA A 190 8.02 12.28 12.73
N GLN A 191 8.59 13.45 13.06
CA GLN A 191 10.03 13.71 12.98
C GLN A 191 10.84 12.68 13.77
N ASN A 192 10.37 12.33 14.97
CA ASN A 192 11.01 11.35 15.83
C ASN A 192 10.28 10.00 15.75
N PRO A 193 10.97 8.92 15.35
CA PRO A 193 10.33 7.60 15.17
C PRO A 193 9.86 6.95 16.48
N GLY A 194 10.25 7.51 17.64
CA GLY A 194 9.78 7.10 18.96
C GLY A 194 8.57 7.89 19.49
N ALA A 195 8.04 8.83 18.72
CA ALA A 195 6.80 9.52 19.08
C ALA A 195 5.65 8.50 19.08
N LYS A 196 5.05 8.26 20.26
CA LYS A 196 3.98 7.28 20.45
C LYS A 196 2.61 7.92 20.27
N TYR A 197 1.65 7.11 19.82
CA TYR A 197 0.22 7.46 19.71
C TYR A 197 -0.44 7.93 21.01
N ASP A 198 0.12 7.61 22.19
CA ASP A 198 -0.50 7.85 23.51
C ASP A 198 0.31 8.79 24.43
N ALA A 199 1.46 9.31 24.01
CA ALA A 199 2.33 10.04 24.93
C ALA A 199 1.80 11.49 25.11
N PRO A 200 1.33 11.92 26.30
CA PRO A 200 0.85 13.29 26.49
C PRO A 200 1.91 14.31 26.07
N PRO A 201 1.51 15.53 25.64
CA PRO A 201 2.47 16.58 25.35
C PRO A 201 3.30 16.79 26.62
N SER A 202 4.60 16.48 26.50
CA SER A 202 5.57 16.70 27.56
C SER A 202 6.50 17.81 27.10
N PRO A 203 7.23 18.50 27.98
CA PRO A 203 8.26 19.44 27.56
C PRO A 203 9.32 18.82 26.62
N PHE A 204 9.36 17.49 26.51
CA PHE A 204 10.22 16.71 25.62
C PHE A 204 9.47 15.96 24.50
N ASN A 205 8.13 16.00 24.48
CA ASN A 205 7.27 15.42 23.45
C ASN A 205 6.36 16.53 22.90
N THR A 206 6.94 17.28 21.97
CA THR A 206 6.29 18.34 21.17
C THR A 206 6.12 17.88 19.71
N ASP A 207 6.20 16.57 19.48
CA ASP A 207 6.21 15.94 18.15
C ASP A 207 4.80 15.65 17.62
N ASN A 208 3.80 16.39 18.09
CA ASN A 208 2.48 16.46 17.47
C ASN A 208 2.31 17.80 16.72
N PRO A 209 2.79 17.89 15.47
CA PRO A 209 2.58 19.04 14.59
C PRO A 209 1.13 19.45 14.38
N TRP A 210 0.20 18.52 14.60
CA TRP A 210 -1.22 18.68 14.31
C TRP A 210 -2.01 19.18 15.52
N GLU A 211 -1.39 19.32 16.69
CA GLU A 211 -1.98 19.92 17.91
C GLU A 211 -3.26 19.22 18.45
N TYR A 212 -3.58 18.00 17.99
CA TYR A 212 -4.76 17.24 18.43
C TYR A 212 -4.49 16.33 19.63
N PRO A 213 -5.50 16.02 20.48
CA PRO A 213 -5.33 15.04 21.54
C PRO A 213 -4.98 13.68 20.96
N TYR A 214 -3.86 13.11 21.42
CA TYR A 214 -3.51 11.70 21.21
C TYR A 214 -4.74 10.82 21.43
N PRO A 215 -5.14 9.99 20.46
CA PRO A 215 -6.27 9.09 20.62
C PRO A 215 -5.97 8.20 21.83
N LYS A 216 -6.76 8.30 22.90
CA LYS A 216 -6.64 7.32 23.98
C LYS A 216 -6.98 5.98 23.37
N VAL A 217 -6.03 5.06 23.29
CA VAL A 217 -6.37 3.66 23.09
C VAL A 217 -7.31 3.32 24.25
N SER A 218 -8.61 3.19 23.97
CA SER A 218 -9.49 2.48 24.87
C SER A 218 -9.00 1.05 24.77
N LEU A 219 -8.04 0.69 25.64
CA LEU A 219 -7.76 -0.69 25.96
C LEU A 219 -9.09 -1.22 26.50
N GLY A 220 -9.89 -1.76 25.58
CA GLY A 220 -11.01 -2.59 25.94
C GLY A 220 -10.41 -3.66 26.83
N THR A 221 -10.79 -3.63 28.10
CA THR A 221 -10.58 -4.73 29.03
C THR A 221 -11.08 -6.01 28.35
N GLN A 222 -10.16 -6.85 27.91
CA GLN A 222 -10.36 -8.28 27.70
C GLN A 222 -9.31 -9.02 28.52
#